data_AF-A0A955WV83-F1
#
_entry.id   AF-A0A955WV83-F1
#
_cell.length_a   1.000
_cell.length_b   1.000
_cell.length_c   1.000
_cell.angle_alpha   90.00
_cell.angle_beta   90.00
_cell.angle_gamma   90.00
#
_symmetry.space_group_name_H-M   'P 1'
#
loop_
_entity.id
_entity.type
_entity.pdbx_description
1 polymer ?
#
loop_
_entity_poly.entity_id
_entity_poly.type
_entity_poly.pdbx_seq_one_letter_code
_entity_poly.pdbx_strand_id
1 'polypeptide(L)'
;LAAHPKAQRARLRLSHAYRAVGRPADALPLLEALAAEQPDSGKIQGHLGDTLMALGRVREAVVAFQAALRGGAPAGEVQGRLAEALLAAGDHDAALSAYQQALAAQPGDQALWLALARAQAKGGDTAGAVGTYAQVLARWPEHPGARLALRALVGPEGAPALLAPAVPWPAATLDPTLAELAAQVPEGSAARPATVLRDEREVVVDARGIAEVVHRRSVLVHRQDASEHHAEARIAFHASHPPEVRVARTLTPDGQVLPVGPDRQSVQNPHAGTPLYGDGRTLVLAFAGVEPGAIVDYEVITRRPQADLPGAWWDGYILANAEPTVQVRYVLDMPAALKLAVRAPGLGEPTRTTPSPGRARWAWVARDVAGQALKASKVNEVPGVYVSSLPSWAAVDRW
;
A
#
# COMPACT_ATOMS: atom_id res chain seq x y z
N LEU A 1 -32.27 -41.12 -29.70
CA LEU A 1 -30.83 -41.18 -29.31
C LEU A 1 -30.21 -39.80 -29.02
N ALA A 2 -30.65 -38.71 -29.67
CA ALA A 2 -30.07 -37.35 -29.49
C ALA A 2 -30.30 -36.71 -28.09
N ALA A 3 -31.36 -37.06 -27.34
CA ALA A 3 -31.66 -36.42 -26.05
C ALA A 3 -31.19 -37.19 -24.80
N HIS A 4 -30.35 -38.23 -24.93
CA HIS A 4 -29.91 -38.98 -23.74
C HIS A 4 -28.88 -38.19 -22.92
N PRO A 5 -29.07 -38.03 -21.58
CA PRO A 5 -28.15 -37.28 -20.72
C PRO A 5 -26.70 -37.79 -20.76
N LYS A 6 -26.50 -39.10 -20.94
CA LYS A 6 -25.16 -39.70 -21.10
C LYS A 6 -24.50 -39.27 -22.42
N ALA A 7 -25.27 -39.18 -23.51
CA ALA A 7 -24.77 -38.75 -24.81
C ALA A 7 -24.46 -37.23 -24.82
N GLN A 8 -25.25 -36.41 -24.13
CA GLN A 8 -24.96 -34.99 -23.95
C GLN A 8 -23.68 -34.76 -23.13
N ARG A 9 -23.53 -35.48 -22.01
CA ARG A 9 -22.32 -35.41 -21.17
C ARG A 9 -21.07 -35.91 -21.92
N ALA A 10 -21.21 -36.92 -22.77
CA ALA A 10 -20.15 -37.40 -23.65
C ALA A 10 -19.75 -36.35 -24.70
N ARG A 11 -20.72 -35.71 -25.36
CA ARG A 11 -20.48 -34.61 -26.31
C ARG A 11 -19.79 -33.42 -25.66
N LEU A 12 -20.19 -33.04 -24.44
CA LEU A 12 -19.57 -31.94 -23.69
C LEU A 12 -18.12 -32.27 -23.26
N ARG A 13 -17.86 -33.52 -22.85
CA ARG A 13 -16.50 -33.98 -22.54
C ARG A 13 -15.61 -34.03 -23.79
N LEU A 14 -16.18 -34.47 -24.91
CA LEU A 14 -15.49 -34.53 -26.18
C LEU A 14 -15.13 -33.13 -26.70
N SER A 15 -16.05 -32.16 -26.62
CA SER A 15 -15.76 -30.77 -27.01
C SER A 15 -14.67 -30.14 -26.13
N HIS A 16 -14.68 -30.40 -24.83
CA HIS A 16 -13.60 -29.99 -23.93
C HIS A 16 -12.26 -30.64 -24.31
N ALA A 17 -12.26 -31.94 -24.63
CA ALA A 17 -11.06 -32.65 -25.08
C ALA A 17 -10.51 -32.07 -26.40
N TYR A 18 -11.38 -31.79 -27.38
CA TYR A 18 -10.99 -31.14 -28.64
C TYR A 18 -10.33 -29.78 -28.42
N ARG A 19 -10.87 -28.94 -27.53
CA ARG A 19 -10.23 -27.67 -27.15
C ARG A 19 -8.85 -27.89 -26.52
N ALA A 20 -8.74 -28.84 -25.59
CA ALA A 20 -7.49 -29.12 -24.89
C ALA A 20 -6.36 -29.60 -25.82
N VAL A 21 -6.70 -30.29 -26.91
CA VAL A 21 -5.72 -30.73 -27.94
C VAL A 21 -5.55 -29.73 -29.08
N GLY A 22 -5.98 -28.48 -28.92
CA GLY A 22 -5.79 -27.42 -29.91
C GLY A 22 -6.67 -27.55 -31.16
N ARG A 23 -7.79 -28.28 -31.06
CA ARG A 23 -8.76 -28.50 -32.15
C ARG A 23 -10.13 -27.86 -31.86
N PRO A 24 -10.21 -26.53 -31.64
CA PRO A 24 -11.47 -25.88 -31.29
C PRO A 24 -12.51 -25.91 -32.43
N ALA A 25 -12.08 -26.05 -33.69
CA ALA A 25 -12.99 -26.16 -34.84
C ALA A 25 -13.86 -27.43 -34.77
N ASP A 26 -13.33 -28.54 -34.25
CA ASP A 26 -14.07 -29.79 -34.07
C ASP A 26 -14.99 -29.75 -32.84
N ALA A 27 -14.66 -28.92 -31.85
CA ALA A 27 -15.48 -28.71 -30.64
C ALA A 27 -16.73 -27.88 -30.92
N LEU A 28 -16.64 -26.90 -31.83
CA LEU A 28 -17.68 -25.93 -32.13
C LEU A 28 -19.03 -26.56 -32.52
N PRO A 29 -19.14 -27.44 -33.54
CA PRO A 29 -20.44 -27.98 -33.96
C PRO A 29 -21.10 -28.83 -32.86
N LEU A 30 -20.30 -29.48 -32.00
CA LEU A 30 -20.81 -30.22 -30.85
C LEU A 30 -21.43 -29.29 -29.80
N LEU A 31 -20.80 -28.14 -29.56
CA LEU A 31 -21.27 -27.14 -28.59
C LEU A 31 -22.44 -26.33 -29.11
N GLU A 32 -22.47 -25.99 -30.41
CA GLU A 32 -23.62 -25.33 -31.06
C GLU A 32 -24.85 -26.23 -31.01
N ALA A 33 -24.72 -27.52 -31.32
CA ALA A 33 -25.83 -28.47 -31.18
C ALA A 33 -26.31 -28.60 -29.74
N LEU A 34 -25.39 -28.66 -28.76
CA LEU A 34 -25.74 -28.71 -27.34
C LEU A 34 -26.41 -27.42 -26.86
N ALA A 35 -25.97 -26.25 -27.34
CA ALA A 35 -26.55 -24.95 -27.01
C ALA A 35 -27.95 -24.80 -27.63
N ALA A 36 -28.21 -25.36 -28.81
CA ALA A 36 -29.54 -25.42 -29.39
C ALA A 36 -30.50 -26.32 -28.61
N GLU A 37 -29.99 -27.45 -28.08
CA GLU A 37 -30.78 -28.35 -27.21
C GLU A 37 -31.04 -27.75 -25.82
N GLN A 38 -30.11 -26.96 -25.29
CA GLN A 38 -30.13 -26.41 -23.92
C GLN A 38 -29.65 -24.95 -23.90
N PRO A 39 -30.47 -24.01 -24.41
CA PRO A 39 -30.06 -22.62 -24.57
C PRO A 39 -29.73 -21.93 -23.23
N ASP A 40 -30.41 -22.31 -22.16
CA ASP A 40 -30.27 -21.72 -20.82
C ASP A 40 -29.18 -22.38 -19.96
N SER A 41 -28.46 -23.37 -20.50
CA SER A 41 -27.41 -24.05 -19.74
C SER A 41 -26.16 -23.19 -19.67
N GLY A 42 -25.96 -22.53 -18.52
CA GLY A 42 -24.80 -21.65 -18.31
C GLY A 42 -23.46 -22.35 -18.58
N LYS A 43 -23.36 -23.63 -18.24
CA LYS A 43 -22.17 -24.45 -18.50
C LYS A 43 -21.88 -24.65 -19.99
N ILE A 44 -22.90 -24.96 -20.79
CA ILE A 44 -22.74 -25.19 -22.24
C ILE A 44 -22.35 -23.86 -22.91
N GLN A 45 -23.04 -22.78 -22.55
CA GLN A 45 -22.75 -21.44 -23.06
C GLN A 45 -21.32 -20.98 -22.69
N GLY A 46 -20.84 -21.28 -21.48
CA GLY A 46 -19.46 -20.98 -21.09
C GLY A 46 -18.42 -21.73 -21.94
N HIS A 47 -18.62 -23.04 -22.15
CA HIS A 47 -17.74 -23.83 -23.02
C HIS A 47 -17.80 -23.39 -24.49
N LEU A 48 -18.97 -22.97 -24.97
CA LEU A 48 -19.14 -22.38 -26.31
C LEU A 48 -18.35 -21.06 -26.43
N GLY A 49 -18.49 -20.16 -25.45
CA GLY A 49 -17.73 -18.91 -25.39
C GLY A 49 -16.22 -19.13 -25.46
N ASP A 50 -15.70 -20.06 -24.67
CA ASP A 50 -14.27 -20.41 -24.72
C ASP A 50 -13.84 -20.96 -26.10
N THR A 51 -14.69 -21.76 -26.75
CA THR A 51 -14.40 -22.33 -28.08
C THR A 51 -14.35 -21.23 -29.13
N LEU A 52 -15.28 -20.28 -29.05
CA LEU A 52 -15.34 -19.11 -29.92
C LEU A 52 -14.11 -18.21 -29.71
N MET A 53 -13.65 -18.02 -28.47
CA MET A 53 -12.38 -17.34 -28.19
C MET A 53 -11.20 -18.03 -28.86
N ALA A 54 -11.09 -19.36 -28.74
CA ALA A 54 -10.01 -20.13 -29.35
C ALA A 54 -10.01 -20.09 -30.89
N LEU A 55 -11.17 -19.81 -31.50
CA LEU A 55 -11.34 -19.62 -32.94
C LEU A 55 -11.18 -18.16 -33.39
N GLY A 56 -10.93 -17.22 -32.48
CA GLY A 56 -10.88 -15.79 -32.79
C GLY A 56 -12.25 -15.16 -33.09
N ARG A 57 -13.35 -15.87 -32.85
CA ARG A 57 -14.74 -15.39 -32.99
C ARG A 57 -15.15 -14.58 -31.75
N VAL A 58 -14.40 -13.51 -31.48
CA VAL A 58 -14.41 -12.80 -30.19
C VAL A 58 -15.79 -12.20 -29.84
N ARG A 59 -16.46 -11.53 -30.78
CA ARG A 59 -17.78 -10.92 -30.52
C ARG A 59 -18.85 -11.95 -30.18
N GLU A 60 -18.79 -13.11 -30.81
CA GLU A 60 -19.72 -14.21 -30.54
C GLU A 60 -19.42 -14.86 -29.17
N ALA A 61 -18.14 -14.93 -28.79
CA ALA A 61 -17.75 -15.38 -27.45
C ALA A 61 -18.33 -14.48 -26.35
N VAL A 62 -18.32 -13.15 -26.53
CA VAL A 62 -18.94 -12.20 -25.59
C VAL A 62 -20.41 -12.53 -25.38
N VAL A 63 -21.17 -12.76 -26.46
CA VAL A 63 -22.59 -13.12 -26.39
C VAL A 63 -22.80 -14.45 -25.66
N ALA A 64 -21.96 -15.45 -25.94
CA ALA A 64 -22.02 -16.76 -25.29
C ALA A 64 -21.70 -16.67 -23.78
N PHE A 65 -20.69 -15.89 -23.37
CA PHE A 65 -20.39 -15.70 -21.95
C PHE A 65 -21.48 -14.92 -21.21
N GLN A 66 -22.11 -13.93 -21.85
CA GLN A 66 -23.28 -13.25 -21.28
C GLN A 66 -24.47 -14.21 -21.12
N ALA A 67 -24.69 -15.10 -22.10
CA ALA A 67 -25.69 -16.16 -21.98
C ALA A 67 -25.34 -17.16 -20.87
N ALA A 68 -24.05 -17.44 -20.68
CA ALA A 68 -23.57 -18.30 -19.60
C ALA A 68 -23.90 -17.74 -18.21
N LEU A 69 -23.70 -16.44 -18.01
CA LEU A 69 -24.08 -15.75 -16.77
C LEU A 69 -25.59 -15.77 -16.54
N ARG A 70 -26.40 -15.50 -17.57
CA ARG A 70 -27.88 -15.60 -17.48
C ARG A 70 -28.35 -17.02 -17.14
N GLY A 71 -27.66 -18.03 -17.67
CA GLY A 71 -27.90 -19.44 -17.41
C GLY A 71 -27.37 -19.98 -16.08
N GLY A 72 -26.96 -19.10 -15.15
CA GLY A 72 -26.57 -19.47 -13.79
C GLY A 72 -25.17 -20.09 -13.66
N ALA A 73 -24.28 -19.87 -14.64
CA ALA A 73 -22.89 -20.28 -14.49
C ALA A 73 -22.19 -19.53 -13.33
N PRO A 74 -21.17 -20.11 -12.68
CA PRO A 74 -20.43 -19.45 -11.60
C PRO A 74 -19.88 -18.09 -12.03
N ALA A 75 -20.39 -17.02 -11.40
CA ALA A 75 -20.17 -15.65 -11.87
C ALA A 75 -18.69 -15.27 -11.96
N GLY A 76 -17.87 -15.60 -10.95
CA GLY A 76 -16.47 -15.18 -10.94
C GLY A 76 -15.63 -15.75 -12.10
N GLU A 77 -15.79 -17.04 -12.42
CA GLU A 77 -15.04 -17.68 -13.53
C GLU A 77 -15.49 -17.13 -14.88
N VAL A 78 -16.80 -17.04 -15.09
CA VAL A 78 -17.36 -16.59 -16.37
C VAL A 78 -17.19 -15.10 -16.59
N GLN A 79 -17.20 -14.27 -15.54
CA GLN A 79 -16.90 -12.83 -15.66
C GLN A 79 -15.44 -12.57 -16.03
N GLY A 80 -14.49 -13.36 -15.51
CA GLY A 80 -13.09 -13.29 -15.96
C GLY A 80 -12.95 -13.61 -17.45
N ARG A 81 -13.62 -14.66 -17.92
CA ARG A 81 -13.65 -15.04 -19.35
C ARG A 81 -14.34 -13.99 -20.23
N LEU A 82 -15.44 -13.41 -19.74
CA LEU A 82 -16.13 -12.31 -20.42
C LEU A 82 -15.21 -11.08 -20.53
N ALA A 83 -14.46 -10.75 -19.48
CA ALA A 83 -13.51 -9.65 -19.48
C ALA A 83 -12.38 -9.87 -20.50
N GLU A 84 -11.83 -11.09 -20.60
CA GLU A 84 -10.86 -11.47 -21.64
C GLU A 84 -11.43 -11.27 -23.05
N ALA A 85 -12.68 -11.67 -23.28
CA ALA A 85 -13.36 -11.53 -24.56
C ALA A 85 -13.63 -10.05 -24.92
N LEU A 86 -14.07 -9.24 -23.95
CA LEU A 86 -14.29 -7.80 -24.14
C LEU A 86 -12.98 -7.06 -24.45
N LEU A 87 -11.89 -7.41 -23.75
CA LEU A 87 -10.58 -6.85 -24.02
C LEU A 87 -10.08 -7.20 -25.43
N ALA A 88 -10.31 -8.44 -25.87
CA ALA A 88 -9.98 -8.87 -27.23
C ALA A 88 -10.87 -8.20 -28.30
N ALA A 89 -12.11 -7.82 -27.94
CA ALA A 89 -13.02 -7.07 -28.81
C ALA A 89 -12.66 -5.57 -28.90
N GLY A 90 -11.74 -5.09 -28.06
CA GLY A 90 -11.33 -3.69 -27.96
C GLY A 90 -12.17 -2.85 -27.02
N ASP A 91 -13.14 -3.45 -26.32
CA ASP A 91 -13.99 -2.77 -25.34
C ASP A 91 -13.32 -2.80 -23.95
N HIS A 92 -12.38 -1.86 -23.77
CA HIS A 92 -11.49 -1.84 -22.61
C HIS A 92 -12.24 -1.51 -21.32
N ASP A 93 -13.18 -0.55 -21.35
CA ASP A 93 -13.94 -0.14 -20.16
C ASP A 93 -14.84 -1.26 -19.65
N ALA A 94 -15.56 -1.94 -20.57
CA ALA A 94 -16.39 -3.07 -20.22
C ALA A 94 -15.55 -4.25 -19.68
N ALA A 95 -14.35 -4.47 -20.24
CA ALA A 95 -13.43 -5.49 -19.75
C ALA A 95 -12.96 -5.21 -18.32
N LEU A 96 -12.59 -3.98 -18.00
CA LEU A 96 -12.18 -3.61 -16.63
C LEU A 96 -13.32 -3.80 -15.64
N SER A 97 -14.54 -3.38 -15.98
CA SER A 97 -15.72 -3.61 -15.15
C SER A 97 -15.99 -5.11 -14.91
N ALA A 98 -15.87 -5.93 -15.95
CA ALA A 98 -16.05 -7.38 -15.84
C ALA A 98 -14.97 -8.04 -14.96
N TYR A 99 -13.70 -7.63 -15.07
CA TYR A 99 -12.64 -8.10 -14.17
C TYR A 99 -12.89 -7.70 -12.71
N GLN A 100 -13.37 -6.48 -12.46
CA GLN A 100 -13.70 -6.03 -11.10
C GLN A 100 -14.83 -6.84 -10.48
N GLN A 101 -15.88 -7.16 -11.27
CA GLN A 101 -16.97 -8.01 -10.80
C GLN A 101 -16.47 -9.45 -10.53
N ALA A 102 -15.59 -9.98 -11.38
CA ALA A 102 -14.98 -11.30 -11.19
C ALA A 102 -14.19 -11.36 -9.88
N LEU A 103 -13.40 -10.31 -9.59
CA LEU A 103 -12.64 -10.16 -8.35
C LEU A 103 -13.52 -9.95 -7.12
N ALA A 104 -14.67 -9.28 -7.25
CA ALA A 104 -15.63 -9.17 -6.15
C ALA A 104 -16.20 -10.54 -5.76
N ALA A 105 -16.41 -11.43 -6.73
CA ALA A 105 -16.83 -12.80 -6.49
C ALA A 105 -15.69 -13.72 -6.00
N GLN A 106 -14.46 -13.49 -6.45
CA GLN A 106 -13.28 -14.31 -6.13
C GLN A 106 -12.06 -13.45 -5.77
N PRO A 107 -12.06 -12.78 -4.60
CA PRO A 107 -11.02 -11.80 -4.25
C PRO A 107 -9.63 -12.42 -4.03
N GLY A 108 -9.56 -13.74 -3.85
CA GLY A 108 -8.32 -14.50 -3.68
C GLY A 108 -7.73 -15.08 -4.98
N ASP A 109 -8.38 -14.91 -6.13
CA ASP A 109 -7.87 -15.46 -7.38
C ASP A 109 -6.74 -14.60 -7.95
N GLN A 110 -5.51 -15.09 -7.82
CA GLN A 110 -4.30 -14.45 -8.35
C GLN A 110 -4.38 -14.20 -9.86
N ALA A 111 -4.98 -15.12 -10.62
CA ALA A 111 -5.02 -15.03 -12.07
C ALA A 111 -5.89 -13.84 -12.52
N LEU A 112 -7.02 -13.60 -11.83
CA LEU A 112 -7.90 -12.46 -12.11
C LEU A 112 -7.22 -11.12 -11.80
N TRP A 113 -6.50 -11.03 -10.68
CA TRP A 113 -5.73 -9.82 -10.35
C TRP A 113 -4.68 -9.48 -11.41
N LEU A 114 -3.94 -10.49 -11.88
CA LEU A 114 -2.95 -10.32 -12.94
C LEU A 114 -3.57 -9.99 -14.29
N ALA A 115 -4.74 -10.55 -14.58
CA ALA A 115 -5.46 -10.29 -15.82
C ALA A 115 -5.97 -8.85 -15.87
N LEU A 116 -6.49 -8.34 -14.74
CA LEU A 116 -6.87 -6.93 -14.59
C LEU A 116 -5.67 -6.00 -14.81
N ALA A 117 -4.55 -6.26 -14.12
CA ALA A 117 -3.34 -5.43 -14.25
C ALA A 117 -2.80 -5.41 -15.70
N ARG A 118 -2.85 -6.55 -16.40
CA ARG A 118 -2.49 -6.64 -17.82
C ARG A 118 -3.46 -5.88 -18.71
N ALA A 119 -4.76 -5.96 -18.43
CA ALA A 119 -5.79 -5.25 -19.18
C ALA A 119 -5.61 -3.73 -19.06
N GLN A 120 -5.35 -3.22 -17.86
CA GLN A 120 -5.04 -1.80 -17.62
C GLN A 120 -3.80 -1.36 -18.40
N ALA A 121 -2.71 -2.14 -18.32
CA ALA A 121 -1.48 -1.84 -19.05
C ALA A 121 -1.69 -1.79 -20.57
N LYS A 122 -2.47 -2.73 -21.11
CA LYS A 122 -2.80 -2.79 -22.54
C LYS A 122 -3.73 -1.65 -22.99
N GLY A 123 -4.63 -1.23 -22.10
CA GLY A 123 -5.52 -0.09 -22.33
C GLY A 123 -4.86 1.28 -22.19
N GLY A 124 -3.56 1.34 -21.89
CA GLY A 124 -2.81 2.60 -21.69
C GLY A 124 -2.91 3.17 -20.27
N ASP A 125 -3.66 2.53 -19.38
CA ASP A 125 -3.72 2.87 -17.95
C ASP A 125 -2.51 2.27 -17.21
N THR A 126 -1.32 2.82 -17.48
CA THR A 126 -0.08 2.40 -16.84
C THR A 126 -0.12 2.62 -15.32
N ALA A 127 -0.75 3.69 -14.85
CA ALA A 127 -0.85 4.01 -13.43
C ALA A 127 -1.72 3.00 -12.68
N GLY A 128 -2.89 2.65 -13.23
CA GLY A 128 -3.76 1.61 -12.67
C GLY A 128 -3.10 0.23 -12.70
N ALA A 129 -2.41 -0.11 -13.80
CA ALA A 129 -1.67 -1.37 -13.89
C ALA A 129 -0.58 -1.49 -12.80
N VAL A 130 0.18 -0.43 -12.57
CA VAL A 130 1.18 -0.35 -11.49
C VAL A 130 0.53 -0.56 -10.13
N GLY A 131 -0.59 0.12 -9.85
CA GLY A 131 -1.34 -0.04 -8.61
C GLY A 131 -1.83 -1.47 -8.38
N THR A 132 -2.41 -2.09 -9.40
CA THR A 132 -2.93 -3.46 -9.31
C THR A 132 -1.81 -4.49 -9.14
N TYR A 133 -0.68 -4.36 -9.86
CA TYR A 133 0.48 -5.23 -9.64
C TYR A 133 1.08 -5.07 -8.24
N ALA A 134 1.12 -3.85 -7.70
CA ALA A 134 1.55 -3.62 -6.33
C ALA A 134 0.63 -4.32 -5.32
N GLN A 135 -0.69 -4.31 -5.54
CA GLN A 135 -1.64 -5.06 -4.69
C GLN A 135 -1.43 -6.58 -4.78
N VAL A 136 -1.09 -7.11 -5.96
CA VAL A 136 -0.71 -8.52 -6.10
C VAL A 136 0.52 -8.84 -5.26
N LEU A 137 1.55 -8.00 -5.29
CA LEU A 137 2.78 -8.20 -4.51
C LEU A 137 2.59 -7.95 -3.02
N ALA A 138 1.65 -7.09 -2.61
CA ALA A 138 1.29 -6.93 -1.21
C ALA A 138 0.65 -8.21 -0.64
N ARG A 139 -0.16 -8.90 -1.44
CA ARG A 139 -0.87 -10.12 -1.03
C ARG A 139 -0.06 -11.40 -1.25
N TRP A 140 0.74 -11.43 -2.31
CA TRP A 140 1.60 -12.55 -2.69
C TRP A 140 3.01 -12.01 -3.04
N PRO A 141 3.83 -11.73 -2.01
CA PRO A 141 5.13 -11.07 -2.19
C PRO A 141 6.06 -11.76 -3.18
N GLU A 142 5.98 -13.09 -3.26
CA GLU A 142 6.83 -13.90 -4.14
C GLU A 142 6.28 -14.14 -5.55
N HIS A 143 5.23 -13.45 -5.97
CA HIS A 143 4.62 -13.70 -7.28
C HIS A 143 5.52 -13.21 -8.44
N PRO A 144 6.20 -14.12 -9.18
CA PRO A 144 7.28 -13.75 -10.10
C PRO A 144 6.77 -12.96 -11.31
N GLY A 145 5.58 -13.30 -11.81
CA GLY A 145 4.97 -12.62 -12.96
C GLY A 145 4.55 -11.18 -12.66
N ALA A 146 4.17 -10.88 -11.42
CA ALA A 146 3.77 -9.52 -11.03
C ALA A 146 5.01 -8.64 -10.84
N ARG A 147 6.06 -9.20 -10.23
CA ARG A 147 7.35 -8.55 -10.03
C ARG A 147 8.02 -8.18 -11.36
N LEU A 148 8.01 -9.09 -12.34
CA LEU A 148 8.54 -8.85 -13.68
C LEU A 148 7.72 -7.79 -14.44
N ALA A 149 6.39 -7.91 -14.43
CA ALA A 149 5.52 -6.98 -15.13
C ALA A 149 5.62 -5.55 -14.55
N LEU A 150 5.67 -5.43 -13.22
CA LEU A 150 5.82 -4.13 -12.58
C LEU A 150 7.18 -3.50 -12.90
N ARG A 151 8.28 -4.27 -12.84
CA ARG A 151 9.61 -3.81 -13.25
C ARG A 151 9.64 -3.30 -14.70
N ALA A 152 8.92 -3.98 -15.60
CA ALA A 152 8.82 -3.56 -16.99
C ALA A 152 8.06 -2.23 -17.16
N LEU A 153 7.04 -1.99 -16.33
CA LEU A 153 6.22 -0.77 -16.38
C LEU A 153 6.91 0.45 -15.77
N VAL A 154 7.66 0.28 -14.67
CA VAL A 154 8.26 1.41 -13.93
C VAL A 154 9.75 1.61 -14.17
N GLY A 155 10.40 0.70 -14.92
CA GLY A 155 11.83 0.74 -15.19
C GLY A 155 12.71 0.45 -13.96
N PRO A 156 14.05 0.42 -14.14
CA PRO A 156 14.99 0.08 -13.07
C PRO A 156 15.02 1.10 -11.92
N GLU A 157 14.60 2.34 -12.15
CA GLU A 157 14.61 3.41 -11.13
C GLU A 157 13.34 3.43 -10.27
N GLY A 158 12.17 3.08 -10.82
CA GLY A 158 10.90 2.98 -10.07
C GLY A 158 10.66 1.63 -9.40
N ALA A 159 11.36 0.58 -9.85
CA ALA A 159 11.22 -0.79 -9.38
C ALA A 159 11.62 -1.03 -7.90
N PRO A 160 12.68 -0.43 -7.34
CA PRO A 160 13.14 -0.78 -6.00
C PRO A 160 12.10 -0.54 -4.89
N ALA A 161 11.33 0.55 -4.97
CA ALA A 161 10.34 0.90 -3.95
C ALA A 161 9.07 0.02 -4.01
N LEU A 162 8.63 -0.36 -5.22
CA LEU A 162 7.40 -1.13 -5.45
C LEU A 162 7.62 -2.65 -5.49
N LEU A 163 8.87 -3.09 -5.70
CA LEU A 163 9.27 -4.50 -5.68
C LEU A 163 9.97 -4.90 -4.38
N ALA A 164 10.24 -3.94 -3.49
CA ALA A 164 10.59 -4.27 -2.12
C ALA A 164 9.50 -5.22 -1.59
N PRO A 165 9.86 -6.37 -1.01
CA PRO A 165 8.86 -7.25 -0.43
C PRO A 165 8.02 -6.41 0.53
N ALA A 166 6.69 -6.52 0.43
CA ALA A 166 5.84 -6.15 1.55
C ALA A 166 6.40 -6.93 2.73
N VAL A 167 7.08 -6.23 3.64
CA VAL A 167 7.65 -6.84 4.83
C VAL A 167 6.46 -7.56 5.47
N PRO A 168 6.45 -8.89 5.54
CA PRO A 168 5.43 -9.58 6.32
C PRO A 168 5.49 -8.93 7.70
N TRP A 169 4.33 -8.47 8.20
CA TRP A 169 4.22 -7.88 9.54
C TRP A 169 5.18 -8.62 10.46
N PRO A 170 6.20 -7.95 11.07
CA PRO A 170 7.19 -8.70 11.80
C PRO A 170 6.47 -9.50 12.88
N ALA A 171 6.88 -10.76 12.97
CA ALA A 171 6.39 -11.79 13.88
C ALA A 171 6.21 -11.26 15.31
N ALA A 172 5.51 -12.04 16.13
CA ALA A 172 5.09 -11.78 17.51
C ALA A 172 6.20 -11.34 18.50
N THR A 173 7.45 -11.16 18.05
CA THR A 173 8.59 -10.71 18.84
C THR A 173 8.83 -9.21 18.66
N LEU A 174 9.13 -8.53 19.77
CA LEU A 174 9.77 -7.21 19.77
C LEU A 174 10.97 -7.22 18.82
N ASP A 175 11.04 -6.24 17.93
CA ASP A 175 12.27 -5.92 17.20
C ASP A 175 13.41 -5.77 18.25
N PRO A 176 14.58 -6.43 18.09
CA PRO A 176 15.68 -6.34 19.06
C PRO A 176 16.00 -4.91 19.50
N THR A 177 15.95 -3.94 18.57
CA THR A 177 16.17 -2.53 18.90
C THR A 177 15.09 -1.97 19.83
N LEU A 178 13.83 -2.39 19.66
CA LEU A 178 12.73 -1.93 20.52
C LEU A 178 12.81 -2.54 21.93
N ALA A 179 13.23 -3.81 22.04
CA ALA A 179 13.48 -4.45 23.33
C ALA A 179 14.62 -3.76 24.10
N GLU A 180 15.71 -3.40 23.42
CA GLU A 180 16.82 -2.64 24.00
C GLU A 180 16.39 -1.26 24.50
N LEU A 181 15.54 -0.55 23.74
CA LEU A 181 15.01 0.76 24.14
C LEU A 181 14.03 0.65 25.32
N ALA A 182 13.21 -0.40 25.37
CA ALA A 182 12.32 -0.65 26.50
C ALA A 182 13.12 -0.91 27.80
N ALA A 183 14.26 -1.60 27.70
CA ALA A 183 15.16 -1.83 28.83
C ALA A 183 15.90 -0.56 29.31
N GLN A 184 15.97 0.49 28.49
CA GLN A 184 16.60 1.77 28.81
C GLN A 184 15.63 2.77 29.47
N VAL A 185 14.35 2.41 29.63
CA VAL A 185 13.38 3.28 30.32
C VAL A 185 13.82 3.51 31.77
N PRO A 186 14.03 4.77 32.21
CA PRO A 186 14.54 5.04 33.56
C PRO A 186 13.61 4.49 34.66
N GLU A 187 14.21 3.95 35.73
CA GLU A 187 13.47 3.53 36.93
C GLU A 187 12.62 4.69 37.48
N GLY A 188 11.39 4.39 37.90
CA GLY A 188 10.42 5.40 38.35
C GLY A 188 9.61 6.09 37.25
N SER A 189 9.83 5.75 35.96
CA SER A 189 9.01 6.26 34.85
C SER A 189 7.53 5.87 34.93
N ALA A 190 7.17 4.87 35.75
CA ALA A 190 5.79 4.47 36.03
C ALA A 190 4.91 5.58 36.61
N ALA A 191 5.50 6.62 37.22
CA ALA A 191 4.75 7.79 37.71
C ALA A 191 4.28 8.71 36.57
N ARG A 192 4.84 8.57 35.37
CA ARG A 192 4.52 9.38 34.18
C ARG A 192 3.40 8.71 33.37
N PRO A 193 2.64 9.43 32.52
CA PRO A 193 1.58 8.83 31.71
C PRO A 193 2.10 7.76 30.72
N ALA A 194 3.17 8.08 30.01
CA ALA A 194 3.81 7.21 29.02
C ALA A 194 5.29 7.58 28.83
N THR A 195 6.03 6.75 28.10
CA THR A 195 7.39 7.01 27.65
C THR A 195 7.50 6.62 26.18
N VAL A 196 8.00 7.54 25.36
CA VAL A 196 8.28 7.25 23.96
C VAL A 196 9.61 6.50 23.91
N LEU A 197 9.61 5.28 23.41
CA LEU A 197 10.82 4.46 23.30
C LEU A 197 11.66 4.92 22.10
N ARG A 198 10.98 5.14 20.97
CA ARG A 198 11.58 5.73 19.77
C ARG A 198 10.63 6.71 19.10
N ASP A 199 11.18 7.80 18.59
CA ASP A 199 10.51 8.71 17.67
C ASP A 199 11.47 9.05 16.52
N GLU A 200 11.32 8.35 15.40
CA GLU A 200 12.28 8.39 14.31
C GLU A 200 11.66 8.86 13.01
N ARG A 201 12.33 9.78 12.35
CA ARG A 201 11.95 10.29 11.04
C ARG A 201 13.10 10.15 10.06
N GLU A 202 12.86 9.46 8.95
CA GLU A 202 13.80 9.32 7.86
C GLU A 202 13.21 9.94 6.59
N VAL A 203 13.92 10.91 6.05
CA VAL A 203 13.50 11.73 4.91
C VAL A 203 14.38 11.41 3.73
N VAL A 204 13.79 10.92 2.65
CA VAL A 204 14.47 10.66 1.39
C VAL A 204 14.06 11.73 0.39
N VAL A 205 15.05 12.44 -0.12
CA VAL A 205 14.90 13.49 -1.12
C VAL A 205 15.39 12.93 -2.47
N ASP A 206 14.67 13.23 -3.54
CA ASP A 206 15.06 13.02 -4.93
C ASP A 206 15.39 14.37 -5.61
N ALA A 207 15.65 14.36 -6.93
CA ALA A 207 15.96 15.60 -7.66
C ALA A 207 14.79 16.60 -7.72
N ARG A 208 13.56 16.17 -7.41
CA ARG A 208 12.32 16.97 -7.50
C ARG A 208 11.86 17.48 -6.13
N GLY A 209 12.29 16.88 -5.02
CA GLY A 209 11.94 17.28 -3.66
C GLY A 209 11.95 16.13 -2.66
N ILE A 210 11.20 16.25 -1.58
CA ILE A 210 11.03 15.15 -0.61
C ILE A 210 10.23 14.03 -1.27
N ALA A 211 10.88 12.92 -1.59
CA ALA A 211 10.23 11.77 -2.21
C ALA A 211 9.43 10.97 -1.18
N GLU A 212 10.03 10.72 -0.02
CA GLU A 212 9.49 9.81 0.98
C GLU A 212 9.86 10.24 2.40
N VAL A 213 8.94 10.04 3.34
CA VAL A 213 9.18 10.22 4.77
C VAL A 213 8.69 8.97 5.50
N VAL A 214 9.62 8.27 6.14
CA VAL A 214 9.32 7.15 7.04
C VAL A 214 9.27 7.68 8.46
N HIS A 215 8.13 7.50 9.13
CA HIS A 215 7.96 7.82 10.54
C HIS A 215 7.77 6.53 11.34
N ARG A 216 8.63 6.33 12.34
CA ARG A 216 8.53 5.22 13.31
C ARG A 216 8.32 5.80 14.68
N ARG A 217 7.30 5.32 15.38
CA ARG A 217 7.08 5.70 16.78
C ARG A 217 6.67 4.48 17.59
N SER A 218 7.26 4.36 18.77
CA SER A 218 6.88 3.33 19.73
C SER A 218 6.72 3.96 21.11
N VAL A 219 5.59 3.70 21.77
CA VAL A 219 5.21 4.34 23.03
C VAL A 219 4.87 3.26 24.05
N LEU A 220 5.59 3.24 25.17
CA LEU A 220 5.27 2.43 26.34
C LEU A 220 4.28 3.20 27.22
N VAL A 221 3.09 2.64 27.42
CA VAL A 221 2.04 3.22 28.26
C VAL A 221 2.27 2.78 29.70
N HIS A 222 2.27 3.73 30.64
CA HIS A 222 2.48 3.43 32.07
C HIS A 222 1.19 3.54 32.89
N ARG A 223 0.25 4.40 32.48
CA ARG A 223 -0.97 4.70 33.23
C ARG A 223 -2.22 4.57 32.37
N GLN A 224 -3.33 4.25 33.04
CA GLN A 224 -4.63 4.03 32.39
C GLN A 224 -5.18 5.27 31.70
N ASP A 225 -4.94 6.47 32.22
CA ASP A 225 -5.39 7.72 31.59
C ASP A 225 -4.62 8.05 30.30
N ALA A 226 -3.39 7.53 30.16
CA ALA A 226 -2.61 7.64 28.93
C ALA A 226 -3.05 6.62 27.86
N SER A 227 -3.69 5.52 28.28
CA SER A 227 -4.17 4.49 27.38
C SER A 227 -5.12 5.03 26.33
N GLU A 228 -6.09 5.86 26.73
CA GLU A 228 -7.05 6.47 25.80
C GLU A 228 -6.35 7.44 24.84
N HIS A 229 -5.39 8.22 25.33
CA HIS A 229 -4.64 9.18 24.51
C HIS A 229 -3.77 8.49 23.45
N HIS A 230 -3.17 7.34 23.78
CA HIS A 230 -2.30 6.59 22.88
C HIS A 230 -3.01 5.46 22.13
N ALA A 231 -4.31 5.25 22.34
CA ALA A 231 -5.11 4.29 21.59
C ALA A 231 -5.30 4.67 20.11
N GLU A 232 -4.98 5.91 19.72
CA GLU A 232 -5.06 6.38 18.35
C GLU A 232 -3.76 7.04 17.90
N ALA A 233 -3.28 6.68 16.71
CA ALA A 233 -2.28 7.47 16.00
C ALA A 233 -2.94 8.22 14.84
N ARG A 234 -2.66 9.52 14.72
CA ARG A 234 -3.18 10.39 13.66
C ARG A 234 -2.05 10.81 12.73
N ILE A 235 -2.15 10.44 11.46
CA ILE A 235 -1.16 10.74 10.43
C ILE A 235 -1.79 11.66 9.40
N ALA A 236 -1.33 12.90 9.33
CA ALA A 236 -1.76 13.86 8.32
C ALA A 236 -1.13 13.55 6.96
N PHE A 237 -1.91 13.66 5.88
CA PHE A 237 -1.45 13.42 4.52
C PHE A 237 -2.29 14.18 3.48
N HIS A 238 -1.78 14.24 2.25
CA HIS A 238 -2.50 14.81 1.11
C HIS A 238 -3.35 13.74 0.41
N ALA A 239 -4.62 14.02 0.11
CA ALA A 239 -5.59 13.02 -0.38
C ALA A 239 -5.13 12.18 -1.58
N SER A 240 -4.36 12.76 -2.50
CA SER A 240 -3.82 12.03 -3.66
C SER A 240 -2.64 11.09 -3.35
N HIS A 241 -2.10 11.13 -2.13
CA HIS A 241 -0.92 10.38 -1.70
C HIS A 241 -1.17 9.74 -0.33
N PRO A 242 -2.02 8.71 -0.27
CA PRO A 242 -2.31 8.03 0.98
C PRO A 242 -1.04 7.42 1.60
N PRO A 243 -0.93 7.41 2.95
CA PRO A 243 0.20 6.80 3.62
C PRO A 243 0.20 5.29 3.44
N GLU A 244 1.38 4.70 3.50
CA GLU A 244 1.57 3.25 3.56
C GLU A 244 1.90 2.87 5.00
N VAL A 245 1.05 2.05 5.62
CA VAL A 245 1.26 1.53 6.97
C VAL A 245 2.05 0.24 6.88
N ARG A 246 3.30 0.25 7.34
CA ARG A 246 4.16 -0.94 7.35
C ARG A 246 4.05 -1.73 8.63
N VAL A 247 3.95 -1.03 9.75
CA VAL A 247 3.76 -1.61 11.08
C VAL A 247 2.69 -0.79 11.79
N ALA A 248 1.73 -1.46 12.41
CA ALA A 248 0.81 -0.86 13.36
C ALA A 248 0.29 -1.95 14.30
N ARG A 249 0.73 -1.96 15.54
CA ARG A 249 0.39 -3.01 16.50
C ARG A 249 0.45 -2.52 17.93
N THR A 250 -0.24 -3.24 18.80
CA THR A 250 -0.04 -3.17 20.25
C THR A 250 0.68 -4.43 20.70
N LEU A 251 1.73 -4.26 21.48
CA LEU A 251 2.37 -5.34 22.23
C LEU A 251 1.82 -5.26 23.65
N THR A 252 1.05 -6.25 24.07
CA THR A 252 0.39 -6.24 25.38
C THR A 252 1.36 -6.71 26.48
N PRO A 253 1.12 -6.36 27.76
CA PRO A 253 1.96 -6.79 28.87
C PRO A 253 2.07 -8.31 29.02
N ASP A 254 1.04 -9.05 28.63
CA ASP A 254 1.01 -10.52 28.62
C ASP A 254 1.71 -11.14 27.40
N GLY A 255 2.31 -10.33 26.53
CA GLY A 255 3.13 -10.76 25.40
C GLY A 255 2.36 -11.04 24.12
N GLN A 256 1.07 -10.69 24.04
CA GLN A 256 0.32 -10.78 22.79
C GLN A 256 0.68 -9.64 21.85
N VAL A 257 0.49 -9.89 20.55
CA VAL A 257 0.65 -8.87 19.51
C VAL A 257 -0.69 -8.68 18.82
N LEU A 258 -1.26 -7.50 18.98
CA LEU A 258 -2.56 -7.12 18.42
C LEU A 258 -2.33 -6.19 17.22
N PRO A 259 -2.44 -6.67 15.96
CA PRO A 259 -2.24 -5.83 14.79
C PRO A 259 -3.43 -4.88 14.58
N VAL A 260 -3.16 -3.72 13.99
CA VAL A 260 -4.18 -2.80 13.49
C VAL A 260 -4.62 -3.24 12.09
N GLY A 261 -5.68 -4.04 12.04
CA GLY A 261 -6.31 -4.49 10.80
C GLY A 261 -6.99 -3.35 10.02
N PRO A 262 -7.38 -3.58 8.75
CA PRO A 262 -8.04 -2.56 7.92
C PRO A 262 -9.35 -2.01 8.51
N ASP A 263 -10.05 -2.81 9.32
CA ASP A 263 -11.27 -2.43 10.05
C ASP A 263 -11.04 -1.40 11.16
N ARG A 264 -9.77 -1.24 11.58
CA ARG A 264 -9.33 -0.29 12.60
C ARG A 264 -8.54 0.88 12.02
N GLN A 265 -8.62 1.07 10.71
CA GLN A 265 -8.04 2.19 10.00
C GLN A 265 -9.17 3.04 9.43
N SER A 266 -9.12 4.34 9.65
CA SER A 266 -10.10 5.26 9.07
C SER A 266 -9.43 6.50 8.51
N VAL A 267 -9.97 7.04 7.42
CA VAL A 267 -9.50 8.29 6.83
C VAL A 267 -10.54 9.37 7.12
N GLN A 268 -10.11 10.43 7.79
CA GLN A 268 -10.93 11.57 8.18
C GLN A 268 -10.55 12.81 7.36
N ASN A 269 -11.51 13.70 7.13
CA ASN A 269 -11.27 15.02 6.56
C ASN A 269 -11.48 16.08 7.66
N PRO A 270 -10.41 16.52 8.35
CA PRO A 270 -10.53 17.51 9.42
C PRO A 270 -10.91 18.92 8.90
N HIS A 271 -10.88 19.13 7.59
CA HIS A 271 -11.14 20.42 6.93
C HIS A 271 -12.38 20.42 6.05
N ALA A 272 -13.33 19.50 6.29
CA ALA A 272 -14.54 19.37 5.47
C ALA A 272 -15.35 20.66 5.36
N GLY A 273 -15.28 21.56 6.36
CA GLY A 273 -15.94 22.86 6.35
C GLY A 273 -15.12 24.01 5.75
N THR A 274 -13.88 23.77 5.31
CA THR A 274 -12.96 24.81 4.84
C THR A 274 -12.44 24.45 3.44
N PRO A 275 -13.11 24.89 2.36
CA PRO A 275 -12.83 24.45 0.99
C PRO A 275 -11.37 24.61 0.55
N LEU A 276 -10.66 25.62 1.07
CA LEU A 276 -9.26 25.90 0.75
C LEU A 276 -8.29 24.79 1.20
N TYR A 277 -8.69 23.95 2.18
CA TYR A 277 -7.88 22.84 2.71
C TYR A 277 -8.50 21.47 2.43
N GLY A 278 -9.37 21.41 1.41
CA GLY A 278 -10.17 20.22 1.08
C GLY A 278 -9.37 18.97 0.72
N ASP A 279 -8.07 19.09 0.47
CA ASP A 279 -7.17 17.98 0.11
C ASP A 279 -6.43 17.37 1.31
N GLY A 280 -6.47 18.01 2.48
CA GLY A 280 -5.90 17.46 3.70
C GLY A 280 -6.72 16.28 4.21
N ARG A 281 -6.05 15.17 4.55
CA ARG A 281 -6.65 13.99 5.17
C ARG A 281 -5.87 13.58 6.42
N THR A 282 -6.53 12.86 7.30
CA THR A 282 -5.91 12.24 8.47
C THR A 282 -6.23 10.76 8.48
N LEU A 283 -5.19 9.93 8.42
CA LEU A 283 -5.30 8.50 8.70
C LEU A 283 -5.30 8.32 10.21
N VAL A 284 -6.31 7.64 10.73
CA VAL A 284 -6.43 7.28 12.13
C VAL A 284 -6.23 5.77 12.25
N LEU A 285 -5.22 5.37 13.02
CA LEU A 285 -4.94 3.99 13.39
C LEU A 285 -5.46 3.75 14.81
N ALA A 286 -6.43 2.86 14.97
CA ALA A 286 -7.02 2.54 16.27
C ALA A 286 -6.41 1.25 16.84
N PHE A 287 -5.69 1.38 17.96
CA PHE A 287 -4.95 0.30 18.61
C PHE A 287 -5.83 -0.43 19.63
N ALA A 288 -5.83 -1.77 19.58
CA ALA A 288 -6.51 -2.61 20.57
C ALA A 288 -5.61 -2.86 21.78
N GLY A 289 -6.20 -3.15 22.95
CA GLY A 289 -5.43 -3.64 24.11
C GLY A 289 -4.39 -2.65 24.63
N VAL A 290 -4.61 -1.35 24.45
CA VAL A 290 -3.73 -0.32 24.99
C VAL A 290 -4.05 -0.16 26.48
N GLU A 291 -3.20 -0.74 27.31
CA GLU A 291 -3.31 -0.76 28.77
C GLU A 291 -1.94 -0.45 29.40
N PRO A 292 -1.85 -0.17 30.71
CA PRO A 292 -0.57 -0.02 31.40
C PRO A 292 0.37 -1.20 31.14
N GLY A 293 1.58 -0.90 30.68
CA GLY A 293 2.60 -1.86 30.25
C GLY A 293 2.57 -2.21 28.76
N ALA A 294 1.52 -1.80 28.03
CA ALA A 294 1.44 -2.04 26.59
C ALA A 294 2.36 -1.10 25.82
N ILE A 295 2.87 -1.58 24.68
CA ILE A 295 3.63 -0.77 23.72
C ILE A 295 2.82 -0.59 22.44
N VAL A 296 2.51 0.66 22.11
CA VAL A 296 1.94 1.05 20.82
C VAL A 296 3.08 1.28 19.84
N ASP A 297 3.15 0.51 18.77
CA ASP A 297 4.25 0.50 17.80
C ASP A 297 3.73 0.68 16.37
N TYR A 298 4.23 1.70 15.67
CA TYR A 298 3.89 1.91 14.27
C TYR A 298 5.03 2.46 13.41
N GLU A 299 4.99 2.10 12.13
CA GLU A 299 5.82 2.62 11.05
C GLU A 299 4.91 2.99 9.88
N VAL A 300 4.95 4.26 9.49
CA VAL A 300 4.15 4.78 8.39
C VAL A 300 5.05 5.52 7.41
N ILE A 301 4.84 5.26 6.13
CA ILE A 301 5.50 5.96 5.03
C ILE A 301 4.51 6.98 4.46
N THR A 302 4.95 8.23 4.34
CA THR A 302 4.21 9.29 3.65
C THR A 302 5.01 9.80 2.45
N ARG A 303 4.32 10.25 1.41
CA ARG A 303 4.94 10.77 0.18
C ARG A 303 4.54 12.23 0.00
N ARG A 304 5.49 13.08 -0.39
CA ARG A 304 5.26 14.51 -0.67
C ARG A 304 5.50 14.79 -2.15
N PRO A 305 4.48 14.72 -3.01
CA PRO A 305 4.66 14.75 -4.46
C PRO A 305 5.06 16.12 -5.02
N GLN A 306 4.74 17.20 -4.29
CA GLN A 306 4.89 18.56 -4.77
C GLN A 306 5.78 19.34 -3.82
N ALA A 307 6.81 19.94 -4.38
CA ALA A 307 7.61 20.92 -3.68
C ALA A 307 6.76 22.18 -3.46
N ASP A 308 6.75 22.72 -2.24
CA ASP A 308 6.02 23.96 -1.90
C ASP A 308 6.44 25.13 -2.82
N LEU A 309 7.67 25.04 -3.35
CA LEU A 309 8.25 25.89 -4.37
C LEU A 309 8.89 25.03 -5.47
N PRO A 310 8.81 25.40 -6.75
CA PRO A 310 9.51 24.68 -7.82
C PRO A 310 11.01 24.52 -7.52
N GLY A 311 11.45 23.28 -7.30
CA GLY A 311 12.85 22.95 -7.02
C GLY A 311 13.33 23.28 -5.60
N ALA A 312 12.45 23.75 -4.70
CA ALA A 312 12.80 24.01 -3.31
C ALA A 312 11.93 23.24 -2.32
N TRP A 313 12.57 22.70 -1.28
CA TRP A 313 11.93 21.91 -0.24
C TRP A 313 12.49 22.28 1.12
N TRP A 314 11.75 21.95 2.17
CA TRP A 314 12.17 22.09 3.55
C TRP A 314 11.57 20.97 4.38
N ASP A 315 12.20 20.68 5.51
CA ASP A 315 11.60 19.84 6.54
C ASP A 315 11.99 20.34 7.92
N GLY A 316 11.13 20.08 8.89
CA GLY A 316 11.31 20.44 10.29
C GLY A 316 10.91 19.28 11.17
N TYR A 317 11.76 18.93 12.11
CA TYR A 317 11.48 17.86 13.07
C TYR A 317 11.95 18.26 14.46
N ILE A 318 10.99 18.56 15.32
CA ILE A 318 11.22 18.88 16.72
C ILE A 318 11.56 17.57 17.43
N LEU A 319 12.65 17.55 18.20
CA LEU A 319 13.05 16.35 18.93
C LEU A 319 12.47 16.29 20.35
N ALA A 320 11.92 17.38 20.87
CA ALA A 320 11.25 17.38 22.16
C ALA A 320 9.77 16.94 22.02
N ASN A 321 9.40 15.92 22.80
CA ASN A 321 8.03 15.45 22.95
C ASN A 321 7.43 15.91 24.29
N ALA A 322 6.10 15.89 24.40
CA ALA A 322 5.44 16.11 25.69
C ALA A 322 5.81 15.01 26.69
N GLU A 323 5.91 13.77 26.21
CA GLU A 323 6.43 12.64 26.96
C GLU A 323 7.97 12.57 26.91
N PRO A 324 8.63 12.06 27.96
CA PRO A 324 10.04 11.72 27.86
C PRO A 324 10.27 10.69 26.75
N THR A 325 11.37 10.86 26.03
CA THR A 325 11.72 9.99 24.91
C THR A 325 13.10 9.38 25.10
N VAL A 326 13.20 8.05 25.05
CA VAL A 326 14.48 7.32 25.19
C VAL A 326 15.39 7.62 24.01
N GLN A 327 14.86 7.56 22.79
CA GLN A 327 15.62 7.89 21.58
C GLN A 327 14.78 8.66 20.57
N VAL A 328 15.34 9.77 20.08
CA VAL A 328 14.79 10.50 18.95
C VAL A 328 15.84 10.51 17.84
N ARG A 329 15.41 10.22 16.61
CA ARG A 329 16.31 10.16 15.46
C ARG A 329 15.73 10.89 14.26
N TYR A 330 16.52 11.75 13.66
CA TYR A 330 16.21 12.37 12.38
C TYR A 330 17.29 12.02 11.37
N VAL A 331 16.89 11.46 10.22
CA VAL A 331 17.78 11.14 9.11
C VAL A 331 17.32 11.84 7.86
N LEU A 332 18.26 12.49 7.19
CA LEU A 332 18.07 13.09 5.87
C LEU A 332 18.98 12.38 4.88
N ASP A 333 18.42 11.88 3.80
CA ASP A 333 19.12 11.26 2.68
C ASP A 333 18.77 12.00 1.39
N MET A 334 19.76 12.59 0.71
CA MET A 334 19.53 13.40 -0.48
C MET A 334 20.67 13.30 -1.50
N PRO A 335 20.45 13.64 -2.78
CA PRO A 335 21.53 13.80 -3.75
C PRO A 335 22.58 14.79 -3.25
N ALA A 336 23.86 14.41 -3.32
CA ALA A 336 24.98 15.21 -2.83
C ALA A 336 25.16 16.53 -3.61
N ALA A 337 24.59 16.63 -4.82
CA ALA A 337 24.63 17.84 -5.64
C ALA A 337 23.64 18.92 -5.20
N LEU A 338 22.62 18.58 -4.42
CA LEU A 338 21.64 19.54 -3.93
C LEU A 338 22.20 20.34 -2.76
N LYS A 339 21.85 21.64 -2.70
CA LYS A 339 22.20 22.51 -1.59
C LYS A 339 21.39 22.14 -0.35
N LEU A 340 22.00 22.28 0.83
CA LEU A 340 21.38 22.01 2.11
C LEU A 340 21.76 23.10 3.12
N ALA A 341 20.78 23.89 3.54
CA ALA A 341 20.85 24.72 4.73
C ALA A 341 20.32 23.92 5.92
N VAL A 342 21.04 23.97 7.05
CA VAL A 342 20.66 23.29 8.30
C VAL A 342 20.62 24.28 9.45
N ARG A 343 19.65 24.12 10.34
CA ARG A 343 19.58 24.76 11.66
C ARG A 343 19.11 23.70 12.65
N ALA A 344 19.94 23.40 13.63
CA ALA A 344 19.67 22.36 14.62
C ALA A 344 19.92 22.88 16.04
N PRO A 345 19.08 23.80 16.57
CA PRO A 345 19.28 24.38 17.89
C PRO A 345 19.32 23.28 18.95
N GLY A 346 20.24 23.40 19.92
CA GLY A 346 20.35 22.43 21.02
C GLY A 346 20.85 21.04 20.63
N LEU A 347 21.31 20.84 19.38
CA LEU A 347 21.85 19.57 18.90
C LEU A 347 23.28 19.73 18.41
N GLY A 348 24.06 18.65 18.53
CA GLY A 348 25.40 18.58 17.96
C GLY A 348 25.40 18.44 16.43
N GLU A 349 26.60 18.41 15.86
CA GLU A 349 26.77 18.12 14.43
C GLU A 349 26.21 16.74 14.06
N PRO A 350 25.55 16.59 12.90
CA PRO A 350 25.10 15.28 12.43
C PRO A 350 26.25 14.34 12.14
N THR A 351 25.98 13.04 12.31
CA THR A 351 26.80 12.01 11.67
C THR A 351 26.56 12.05 10.16
N ARG A 352 27.63 12.14 9.36
CA ARG A 352 27.56 12.20 7.89
C ARG A 352 28.08 10.92 7.26
N THR A 353 27.35 10.39 6.29
CA THR A 353 27.71 9.18 5.54
C THR A 353 27.38 9.32 4.05
N THR A 354 27.99 8.48 3.23
CA THR A 354 27.75 8.41 1.78
C THR A 354 27.14 7.04 1.47
N PRO A 355 25.81 6.89 1.46
CA PRO A 355 25.16 5.58 1.33
C PRO A 355 25.35 4.97 -0.06
N SER A 356 25.51 5.80 -1.10
CA SER A 356 25.81 5.39 -2.46
C SER A 356 26.52 6.53 -3.21
N PRO A 357 27.18 6.26 -4.35
CA PRO A 357 27.72 7.31 -5.20
C PRO A 357 26.66 8.38 -5.52
N GLY A 358 27.00 9.66 -5.33
CA GLY A 358 26.11 10.78 -5.60
C GLY A 358 25.03 11.06 -4.55
N ARG A 359 24.98 10.30 -3.44
CA ARG A 359 24.07 10.57 -2.30
C ARG A 359 24.84 10.91 -1.04
N ALA A 360 24.24 11.74 -0.20
CA ALA A 360 24.75 12.09 1.12
C ALA A 360 23.64 11.88 2.16
N ARG A 361 24.03 11.41 3.34
CA ARG A 361 23.11 11.11 4.44
C ARG A 361 23.60 11.75 5.74
N TRP A 362 22.71 12.45 6.41
CA TRP A 362 22.92 13.11 7.70
C TRP A 362 22.01 12.49 8.74
N ALA A 363 22.55 12.20 9.93
CA ALA A 363 21.79 11.64 11.04
C ALA A 363 22.02 12.44 12.32
N TRP A 364 20.92 12.88 12.93
CA TRP A 364 20.88 13.43 14.28
C TRP A 364 20.21 12.42 15.19
N VAL A 365 20.83 12.16 16.34
CA VAL A 365 20.31 11.27 17.36
C VAL A 365 20.39 11.99 18.69
N ALA A 366 19.27 12.03 19.41
CA ALA A 366 19.21 12.45 20.80
C ALA A 366 18.73 11.28 21.65
N ARG A 367 19.34 11.10 22.82
CA ARG A 367 18.97 10.09 23.81
C ARG A 367 18.53 10.77 25.10
N ASP A 368 17.67 10.10 25.87
CA ASP A 368 17.17 10.56 27.16
C ASP A 368 16.59 11.98 27.12
N VAL A 369 15.76 12.22 26.10
CA VAL A 369 15.12 13.53 25.90
C VAL A 369 14.04 13.73 26.94
N ALA A 370 14.17 14.77 27.74
CA ALA A 370 13.18 15.12 28.75
C ALA A 370 11.83 15.52 28.10
N GLY A 371 10.73 15.07 28.70
CA GLY A 371 9.39 15.48 28.29
C GLY A 371 9.17 16.95 28.61
N GLN A 372 8.79 17.74 27.62
CA GLN A 372 8.53 19.17 27.76
C GLN A 372 7.25 19.55 27.01
N ALA A 373 6.24 20.01 27.73
CA ALA A 373 5.05 20.58 27.12
C ALA A 373 5.44 21.87 26.38
N LEU A 374 5.35 21.84 25.05
CA LEU A 374 5.75 22.96 24.20
C LEU A 374 4.68 24.05 24.24
N LYS A 375 5.09 25.29 24.52
CA LYS A 375 4.26 26.48 24.30
C LYS A 375 4.40 26.92 22.85
N ALA A 376 3.27 27.12 22.16
CA ALA A 376 3.24 27.49 20.74
C ALA A 376 4.11 28.72 20.38
N SER A 377 4.33 29.65 21.33
CA SER A 377 5.17 30.84 21.13
C SER A 377 6.68 30.59 21.13
N LYS A 378 7.16 29.36 21.39
CA LYS A 378 8.59 29.05 21.56
C LYS A 378 9.13 27.95 20.64
N VAL A 379 8.38 27.54 19.60
CA VAL A 379 8.75 26.40 18.73
C VAL A 379 10.17 26.51 18.15
N ASN A 380 10.62 27.74 17.84
CA ASN A 380 11.96 28.00 17.28
C ASN A 380 13.13 27.93 18.30
N GLU A 381 12.82 27.81 19.60
CA GLU A 381 13.79 27.68 20.70
C GLU A 381 13.95 26.23 21.18
N VAL A 382 13.16 25.30 20.61
CA VAL A 382 13.12 23.89 21.02
C VAL A 382 14.17 23.08 20.26
N PRO A 383 14.86 22.12 20.91
CA PRO A 383 15.73 21.19 20.22
C PRO A 383 15.01 20.50 19.05
N GLY A 384 15.57 20.66 17.86
CA GLY A 384 14.94 20.22 16.61
C GLY A 384 15.91 20.33 15.45
N VAL A 385 15.58 19.67 14.34
CA VAL A 385 16.33 19.76 13.10
C VAL A 385 15.45 20.44 12.06
N TYR A 386 15.95 21.53 11.50
CA TYR A 386 15.30 22.27 10.43
C TYR A 386 16.25 22.29 9.23
N VAL A 387 15.74 21.88 8.07
CA VAL A 387 16.53 21.76 6.84
C VAL A 387 15.78 22.39 5.68
N SER A 388 16.53 22.96 4.74
CA SER A 388 15.98 23.49 3.49
C SER A 388 16.97 23.35 2.34
N SER A 389 16.47 23.20 1.13
CA SER A 389 17.27 23.30 -0.09
C SER A 389 17.56 24.74 -0.52
N LEU A 390 16.91 25.72 0.10
CA LEU A 390 17.24 27.13 -0.09
C LEU A 390 18.66 27.40 0.44
N PRO A 391 19.42 28.30 -0.20
CA PRO A 391 20.85 28.45 0.06
C PRO A 391 21.18 29.05 1.43
N SER A 392 20.21 29.65 2.13
CA SER A 392 20.41 30.23 3.46
C SER A 392 19.08 30.47 4.18
N TRP A 393 19.13 30.63 5.50
CA TRP A 393 17.96 31.01 6.30
C TRP A 393 17.40 32.39 5.93
N ALA A 394 18.25 33.34 5.56
CA ALA A 394 17.79 34.63 5.03
C ALA A 394 17.03 34.48 3.69
N ALA A 395 17.30 33.42 2.91
CA ALA A 395 16.51 33.10 1.71
C ALA A 395 15.18 32.42 2.07
N VAL A 396 15.16 31.60 3.14
CA VAL A 396 13.93 31.05 3.71
C VAL A 396 13.04 32.17 4.25
N ASP A 397 13.58 33.11 5.03
CA ASP A 397 12.81 34.22 5.64
C ASP A 397 12.21 35.19 4.62
N ARG A 398 12.81 35.31 3.43
CA ARG A 398 12.29 36.17 2.34
C ARG A 398 11.14 35.53 1.57
N TRP A 399 11.06 34.21 1.61
CA TRP A 399 9.97 33.45 1.00
C TRP A 399 8.80 33.42 1.99
#